data_AF-A0A6C0DK21-F1
#
_entry.id   AF-A0A6C0DK21-F1
#
_cell.length_a   1.000
_cell.length_b   1.000
_cell.length_c   1.000
_cell.angle_alpha   90.00
_cell.angle_beta   90.00
_cell.angle_gamma   90.00
#
_symmetry.space_group_name_H-M   'P 1'
#
loop_
_entity.id
_entity.type
_entity.pdbx_description
1 polymer ?
#
loop_
_entity_poly.entity_id
_entity_poly.type
_entity_poly.pdbx_seq_one_letter_code
_entity_poly.pdbx_strand_id
1 'polypeptide(L)'
;MYGETTSMNHETPILTVTEHPTSTVVKYDTIVESVIQKFKQRSDVGISKYGTTLDREDLSTIDWIIHAQEELMDGILYLEKLKKMYKDSTNST
;
A
#
# COMPACT_ATOMS: atom_id res chain seq x y z
N MET A 1 -43.91 49.23 25.29
CA MET A 1 -44.69 48.27 24.49
C MET A 1 -44.18 46.90 24.84
N TYR A 2 -44.95 46.17 25.66
CA TYR A 2 -44.64 44.82 26.10
C TYR A 2 -44.88 43.84 24.95
N GLY A 3 -43.98 42.87 24.81
CA GLY A 3 -44.15 41.71 23.95
C GLY A 3 -43.55 40.50 24.63
N GLU A 4 -44.32 39.88 25.52
CA GLU A 4 -44.08 38.49 25.95
C GLU A 4 -44.36 37.56 24.77
N THR A 5 -43.48 36.59 24.54
CA THR A 5 -43.87 35.33 23.90
C THR A 5 -43.33 34.16 24.71
N THR A 6 -44.25 33.23 24.96
CA THR A 6 -44.17 32.07 25.84
C THR A 6 -43.35 30.92 25.25
N SER A 7 -42.74 30.17 26.18
CA SER A 7 -41.97 28.92 26.05
C SER A 7 -42.56 27.82 25.15
N MET A 8 -41.68 27.08 24.46
CA MET A 8 -41.81 25.63 24.29
C MET A 8 -40.45 24.94 24.42
N ASN A 9 -40.42 23.93 25.28
CA ASN A 9 -39.26 23.12 25.66
C ASN A 9 -38.94 22.08 24.59
N HIS A 10 -37.67 21.86 24.27
CA HIS A 10 -37.21 20.56 23.79
C HIS A 10 -35.85 20.24 24.41
N GLU A 11 -35.88 19.51 25.52
CA GLU A 11 -34.77 18.66 25.91
C GLU A 11 -34.57 17.63 24.79
N THR A 12 -33.42 17.67 24.12
CA THR A 12 -32.96 16.56 23.28
C THR A 12 -31.97 15.71 24.08
N PRO A 13 -32.03 14.38 23.93
CA PRO A 13 -31.47 13.43 24.87
C PRO A 13 -29.95 13.33 24.72
N ILE A 14 -29.27 13.03 25.84
CA ILE A 14 -27.93 12.44 25.80
C ILE A 14 -28.07 11.07 25.12
N LEU A 15 -27.76 10.99 23.83
CA LEU A 15 -27.63 9.74 23.10
C LEU A 15 -26.15 9.37 22.99
N THR A 16 -25.77 8.55 23.96
CA THR A 16 -24.97 7.32 23.84
C THR A 16 -23.70 7.38 22.99
N VAL A 17 -22.58 7.14 23.69
CA VAL A 17 -21.33 6.55 23.18
C VAL A 17 -21.61 5.66 21.97
N THR A 18 -21.30 6.15 20.77
CA THR A 18 -21.14 5.30 19.61
C THR A 18 -19.74 4.73 19.67
N GLU A 19 -19.65 3.50 20.16
CA GLU A 19 -18.51 2.63 19.94
C GLU A 19 -18.11 2.71 18.47
N HIS A 20 -16.87 3.12 18.19
CA HIS A 20 -16.30 2.95 16.87
C HIS A 20 -16.32 1.45 16.55
N PRO A 21 -16.90 1.02 15.42
CA PRO A 21 -16.85 -0.39 15.03
C PRO A 21 -15.37 -0.77 14.96
N THR A 22 -15.00 -1.73 15.81
CA THR A 22 -13.66 -2.28 15.88
C THR A 22 -13.25 -2.64 14.46
N SER A 23 -12.21 -1.96 13.95
CA SER A 23 -11.61 -2.30 12.65
C SER A 23 -11.39 -3.80 12.63
N THR A 24 -12.20 -4.52 11.85
CA THR A 24 -12.05 -5.94 11.68
C THR A 24 -10.71 -6.13 10.99
N VAL A 25 -9.68 -6.50 11.74
CA VAL A 25 -8.37 -6.83 11.18
C VAL A 25 -8.58 -8.04 10.28
N VAL A 26 -8.62 -7.80 8.97
CA VAL A 26 -8.69 -8.86 7.98
C VAL A 26 -7.39 -9.64 8.08
N LYS A 27 -7.49 -10.89 8.53
CA LYS A 27 -6.35 -11.80 8.60
C LYS A 27 -6.21 -12.52 7.27
N TYR A 28 -5.14 -12.19 6.53
CA TYR A 28 -4.77 -12.91 5.32
C TYR A 28 -4.09 -14.24 5.65
N ASP A 29 -4.02 -15.14 4.68
CA ASP A 29 -3.18 -16.33 4.80
C ASP A 29 -1.69 -15.96 4.83
N THR A 30 -0.86 -16.93 5.22
CA THR A 30 0.57 -16.71 5.45
C THR A 30 1.34 -16.35 4.18
N ILE A 31 0.88 -16.76 3.00
CA ILE A 31 1.51 -16.44 1.72
C ILE A 31 1.24 -14.98 1.38
N VAL A 32 -0.02 -14.55 1.47
CA VAL A 32 -0.40 -13.15 1.23
C VAL A 32 0.32 -12.23 2.22
N GLU A 33 0.34 -12.58 3.51
CA GLU A 33 1.07 -11.78 4.51
C GLU A 33 2.56 -11.70 4.17
N SER A 34 3.19 -12.81 3.79
CA SER A 34 4.60 -12.82 3.38
C SER A 34 4.88 -11.88 2.20
N VAL A 35 3.99 -11.86 1.20
CA VAL A 35 4.12 -10.98 0.03
C VAL A 35 3.94 -9.50 0.43
N ILE A 36 2.96 -9.18 1.28
CA ILE A 36 2.76 -7.82 1.82
C ILE A 36 4.02 -7.34 2.54
N GLN A 37 4.61 -8.19 3.40
CA GLN A 37 5.83 -7.83 4.12
C GLN A 37 7.02 -7.60 3.17
N LYS A 38 7.14 -8.36 2.09
CA LYS A 38 8.16 -8.12 1.06
C LYS A 38 7.97 -6.76 0.37
N PHE A 39 6.74 -6.36 0.08
CA PHE A 39 6.47 -5.02 -0.49
C PHE A 39 6.88 -3.91 0.47
N LYS A 40 6.54 -4.03 1.76
CA LYS A 40 6.94 -3.07 2.80
C LYS A 40 8.46 -2.94 2.90
N GLN A 41 9.16 -4.08 3.01
CA GLN A 41 10.63 -4.10 3.07
C GLN A 41 11.28 -3.46 1.83
N ARG A 42 10.76 -3.72 0.63
CA ARG A 42 11.26 -3.08 -0.59
C ARG A 42 11.01 -1.57 -0.59
N SER A 43 9.87 -1.13 -0.07
CA SER A 43 9.57 0.30 0.10
C SER A 43 10.55 0.95 1.07
N ASP A 44 10.82 0.34 2.22
CA ASP A 44 11.77 0.86 3.22
C ASP A 44 13.19 1.01 2.65
N VAL A 45 13.64 0.03 1.85
CA VAL A 45 14.93 0.11 1.14
C VAL A 45 14.95 1.24 0.11
N GLY A 46 13.87 1.39 -0.67
CA GLY A 46 13.73 2.47 -1.63
C GLY A 46 13.76 3.85 -0.96
N ILE A 47 13.00 4.01 0.12
CA ILE A 47 12.97 5.24 0.94
C ILE A 47 14.37 5.53 1.51
N SER A 48 15.05 4.53 2.05
CA SER A 48 16.40 4.69 2.60
C SER A 48 17.42 5.09 1.53
N LYS A 49 17.27 4.61 0.29
CA LYS A 49 18.20 4.86 -0.82
C LYS A 49 17.95 6.21 -1.51
N TYR A 50 16.69 6.59 -1.69
CA TYR A 50 16.31 7.76 -2.51
C TYR A 50 15.71 8.91 -1.69
N GLY A 51 15.46 8.71 -0.39
CA GLY A 51 14.90 9.72 0.50
C GLY A 51 13.44 10.09 0.21
N THR A 52 12.73 9.29 -0.58
CA THR A 52 11.39 9.60 -1.07
C THR A 52 10.51 8.36 -1.24
N THR A 53 9.19 8.55 -1.32
CA THR A 53 8.18 7.49 -1.57
C THR A 53 7.70 7.54 -3.03
N LEU A 54 6.74 6.67 -3.38
CA LEU A 54 6.03 6.78 -4.66
C LEU A 54 5.05 7.96 -4.69
N ASP A 55 4.80 8.63 -3.56
CA ASP A 55 3.96 9.84 -3.47
C ASP A 55 4.73 11.12 -3.87
N ARG A 56 5.93 10.97 -4.42
CA ARG A 56 6.76 12.07 -4.91
C ARG A 56 6.11 12.74 -6.13
N GLU A 57 6.23 14.06 -6.21
CA GLU A 57 5.63 14.87 -7.28
C GLU A 57 6.66 15.41 -8.29
N ASP A 58 7.94 15.07 -8.12
CA ASP A 58 9.06 15.60 -8.92
C ASP A 58 9.38 14.80 -10.19
N LEU A 59 8.76 13.62 -10.38
CA LEU A 59 8.89 12.82 -11.60
C LEU A 59 7.73 13.03 -12.55
N SER A 60 8.03 13.11 -13.85
CA SER A 60 7.01 13.11 -14.89
C SER A 60 6.50 11.70 -15.19
N THR A 61 5.34 11.59 -15.86
CA THR A 61 4.81 10.28 -16.30
C THR A 61 5.79 9.51 -17.17
N ILE A 62 6.60 10.19 -17.99
CA ILE A 62 7.59 9.50 -18.83
C ILE A 62 8.75 8.95 -18.01
N ASP A 63 9.19 9.65 -16.96
CA ASP A 63 10.24 9.14 -16.05
C ASP A 63 9.78 7.87 -15.35
N TRP A 64 8.52 7.83 -14.89
CA TRP A 64 7.93 6.63 -14.30
C TRP A 64 7.91 5.44 -15.26
N ILE A 65 7.57 5.68 -16.53
CA ILE A 65 7.57 4.63 -17.56
C ILE A 65 8.99 4.11 -17.78
N ILE A 66 9.97 5.00 -17.89
CA ILE A 66 11.38 4.63 -18.09
C ILE A 66 11.88 3.79 -16.91
N HIS A 67 11.67 4.23 -15.67
CA HIS A 67 12.08 3.48 -14.49
C HIS A 67 11.41 2.10 -14.42
N ALA A 68 10.12 2.01 -14.77
CA ALA A 68 9.43 0.72 -14.83
C ALA A 68 10.02 -0.21 -15.92
N GLN A 69 10.40 0.33 -17.08
CA GLN A 69 11.06 -0.45 -18.14
C GLN A 69 12.43 -0.97 -17.67
N GLU A 70 13.23 -0.13 -17.00
CA GLU A 70 14.54 -0.50 -16.44
C GLU A 70 14.42 -1.64 -15.41
N GLU A 71 13.49 -1.53 -14.45
CA GLU A 71 13.25 -2.58 -13.44
C GLU A 71 12.75 -3.89 -14.07
N LEU A 72 11.94 -3.81 -15.13
CA LEU A 72 11.53 -5.00 -15.89
C LEU A 72 12.68 -5.64 -16.65
N MET A 73 13.61 -4.84 -17.20
CA MET A 73 14.82 -5.36 -17.84
C MET A 73 15.68 -6.14 -16.85
N ASP A 74 15.85 -5.64 -15.61
CA ASP A 74 16.52 -6.39 -14.54
C ASP A 74 15.80 -7.73 -14.27
N GLY A 75 14.47 -7.71 -14.22
CA GLY A 75 13.66 -8.93 -14.11
C GLY A 75 13.93 -9.94 -15.25
N ILE A 76 14.02 -9.47 -16.50
CA ILE A 76 14.36 -10.30 -17.66
C ILE A 76 15.75 -10.94 -17.52
N LEU A 77 16.74 -10.20 -17.01
CA LEU A 77 18.08 -10.73 -16.76
C LEU A 77 18.06 -11.89 -15.74
N TYR A 78 17.29 -11.76 -14.66
CA TYR A 78 17.09 -12.87 -13.70
C TYR A 78 16.45 -14.09 -14.36
N LEU A 79 15.41 -13.90 -15.19
CA LEU A 79 14.76 -15.00 -15.90
C LEU A 79 15.72 -15.70 -16.88
N GLU A 80 16.55 -14.94 -17.60
CA GLU A 80 17.55 -15.51 -18.51
C GLU A 80 18.58 -16.35 -17.72
N LYS A 81 19.04 -15.88 -16.56
CA LYS A 81 19.93 -16.64 -15.68
C LYS A 81 19.28 -17.94 -15.20
N LEU A 82 18.04 -17.90 -14.72
CA LEU A 82 17.30 -19.07 -14.27
C LEU A 82 17.08 -20.09 -15.41
N LYS A 83 16.75 -19.61 -16.62
CA LYS A 83 16.62 -20.45 -17.81
C LYS A 83 17.92 -21.19 -18.13
N LYS A 84 19.07 -20.52 -18.05
CA LYS A 84 20.39 -21.15 -18.23
C LYS A 84 20.64 -22.22 -17.18
N MET A 85 20.45 -21.90 -15.90
CA MET A 85 20.64 -22.86 -14.79
C MET A 85 19.77 -24.12 -14.93
N TYR A 86 18.51 -23.94 -15.38
CA TYR A 86 17.62 -25.07 -15.65
C TYR A 86 18.15 -25.97 -16.77
N LYS A 87 18.57 -25.38 -17.91
CA LYS A 87 19.13 -26.14 -19.05
C LYS A 87 20.41 -26.90 -18.69
N ASP A 88 21.30 -26.28 -17.92
CA ASP A 88 22.56 -26.90 -17.49
C ASP A 88 22.30 -28.11 -16.57
N SER A 89 21.26 -28.01 -15.73
CA SER A 89 20.81 -29.10 -14.86
C SER A 89 20.20 -30.26 -15.67
N THR A 90 19.47 -29.97 -16.75
CA THR A 90 18.83 -31.01 -17.58
C THR A 90 19.80 -31.69 -18.56
N ASN A 91 20.86 -31.01 -19.01
CA ASN A 91 21.84 -31.57 -19.96
C ASN A 91 22.91 -32.45 -19.29
N SER A 92 22.94 -32.49 -17.96
CA SER A 92 23.87 -33.29 -17.16
C SER A 92 23.25 -34.61 -16.65
N THR A 93 22.08 -34.99 -17.16
CA THR A 93 21.38 -36.27 -16.91
C THR A 93 21.23 -37.02 -18.22
#